data_AF-A0A662IQ02-F1
#
_entry.id   AF-A0A662IQ02-F1
#
_cell.length_a   1.000
_cell.length_b   1.000
_cell.length_c   1.000
_cell.angle_alpha   90.00
_cell.angle_beta   90.00
_cell.angle_gamma   90.00
#
_symmetry.space_group_name_H-M   'P 1'
#
loop_
_entity.id
_entity.type
_entity.pdbx_description
1 polymer ?
#
loop_
_entity_poly.entity_id
_entity_poly.type
_entity_poly.pdbx_seq_one_letter_code
_entity_poly.pdbx_strand_id
1 'polypeptide(L)'
;SDLDVLIIEGLHRLIAKRTDVGKIIAFKDLEDLEERLQGTQPPILAACTFNKDIERSFHGNVECLFLPRDKDKLLKIVELFMKSQ
;
A
#
# COMPACT_ATOMS: atom_id res chain seq x y z
N SER A 1 22.89 12.55 -8.54
CA SER A 1 22.19 11.39 -9.11
C SER A 1 20.81 11.41 -8.52
N ASP A 2 19.89 12.05 -9.22
CA ASP A 2 18.57 12.40 -8.69
C ASP A 2 17.64 11.23 -8.96
N LEU A 3 17.66 10.25 -8.06
CA LEU A 3 16.65 9.21 -8.05
C LEU A 3 15.43 9.78 -7.31
N ASP A 4 14.44 10.25 -8.04
CA ASP A 4 13.22 10.83 -7.45
C ASP A 4 12.37 9.76 -6.75
N VAL A 5 12.36 8.52 -7.27
CA VAL A 5 11.60 7.36 -6.72
C VAL A 5 12.31 6.04 -6.98
N LEU A 6 12.33 5.17 -5.97
CA LEU A 6 12.65 3.75 -6.12
C LEU A 6 11.40 2.91 -5.80
N ILE A 7 10.94 2.11 -6.76
CA ILE A 7 9.86 1.13 -6.52
C ILE A 7 10.49 -0.23 -6.29
N ILE A 8 10.18 -0.82 -5.13
CA ILE A 8 10.60 -2.18 -4.76
C ILE A 8 9.36 -3.05 -4.72
N GLU A 9 9.30 -4.06 -5.59
CA GLU A 9 8.26 -5.07 -5.58
C GLU A 9 8.74 -6.31 -4.81
N GLY A 10 7.91 -6.83 -3.91
CA GLY A 10 8.29 -7.95 -3.04
C GLY A 10 9.11 -7.50 -1.82
N LEU A 11 10.07 -8.33 -1.40
CA LEU A 11 10.91 -8.13 -0.21
C LEU A 11 10.13 -7.79 1.09
N HIS A 12 8.90 -8.29 1.23
CA HIS A 12 8.01 -8.01 2.38
C HIS A 12 8.74 -8.16 3.72
N ARG A 13 9.47 -9.27 3.95
CA ARG A 13 10.19 -9.50 5.21
C ARG A 13 11.21 -8.42 5.56
N LEU A 14 11.87 -7.83 4.56
CA LEU A 14 12.90 -6.81 4.76
C LEU A 14 12.29 -5.41 4.92
N ILE A 15 11.27 -5.09 4.12
CA ILE A 15 10.68 -3.76 4.06
C ILE A 15 9.55 -3.56 5.08
N ALA A 16 8.86 -4.63 5.50
CA ALA A 16 7.70 -4.55 6.39
C ALA A 16 7.98 -3.75 7.68
N LYS A 17 9.18 -3.88 8.26
CA LYS A 17 9.56 -3.19 9.51
C LYS A 17 10.19 -1.81 9.33
N ARG A 18 10.44 -1.36 8.10
CA ARG A 18 11.10 -0.08 7.80
C ARG A 18 10.11 1.07 7.92
N THR A 19 10.30 1.98 8.85
CA THR A 19 9.38 3.12 9.08
C THR A 19 9.65 4.33 8.18
N ASP A 20 10.73 4.30 7.41
CA ASP A 20 11.13 5.33 6.45
C ASP A 20 10.76 4.97 5.00
N VAL A 21 10.06 3.85 4.79
CA VAL A 21 9.63 3.38 3.47
C VAL A 21 8.10 3.32 3.41
N GLY A 22 7.51 4.04 2.45
CA GLY A 22 6.07 3.97 2.13
C GLY A 22 5.71 2.64 1.49
N LYS A 23 4.65 1.99 1.98
CA LYS A 23 4.24 0.64 1.54
C LYS A 23 2.86 0.66 0.89
N ILE A 24 2.74 0.05 -0.28
CA ILE A 24 1.46 -0.24 -0.92
C ILE A 24 1.25 -1.74 -0.80
N ILE A 25 0.15 -2.16 -0.17
CA ILE A 25 -0.15 -3.57 0.08
C ILE A 25 -1.09 -4.08 -1.00
N ALA A 26 -0.58 -4.83 -1.97
CA ALA A 26 -1.44 -5.56 -2.90
C ALA A 26 -2.02 -6.81 -2.21
N PHE A 27 -3.31 -7.09 -2.37
CA PHE A 27 -3.97 -8.25 -1.77
C PHE A 27 -5.09 -8.82 -2.67
N LYS A 28 -5.39 -10.12 -2.52
CA LYS A 28 -6.39 -10.84 -3.34
C LYS A 28 -7.75 -11.06 -2.64
N ASP A 29 -7.75 -11.14 -1.31
CA ASP A 29 -8.90 -11.34 -0.43
C ASP A 29 -8.60 -10.76 0.98
N LEU A 30 -9.60 -10.75 1.87
CA LEU A 30 -9.45 -10.12 3.19
C LEU A 30 -8.48 -10.87 4.11
N GLU A 31 -8.38 -12.19 3.96
CA GLU A 31 -7.44 -13.02 4.71
C GLU A 31 -5.99 -12.68 4.32
N ASP A 32 -5.68 -12.62 3.02
CA ASP A 32 -4.38 -12.20 2.49
C ASP A 32 -4.03 -10.76 2.91
N LEU A 33 -5.03 -9.87 2.99
CA LEU A 33 -4.81 -8.52 3.50
C LEU A 33 -4.41 -8.54 4.99
N GLU A 34 -5.13 -9.29 5.82
CA GLU A 34 -4.85 -9.39 7.25
C GLU A 34 -3.45 -9.97 7.51
N GLU A 35 -3.09 -11.06 6.81
CA GLU A 35 -1.75 -11.67 6.87
C GLU A 35 -0.65 -10.67 6.48
N ARG A 36 -0.86 -9.89 5.42
CA ARG A 36 0.13 -8.90 4.96
C ARG A 36 0.28 -7.72 5.91
N LEU A 37 -0.83 -7.28 6.52
CA LEU A 37 -0.82 -6.23 7.53
C LEU A 37 -0.12 -6.70 8.81
N GLN A 38 -0.25 -7.98 9.15
CA GLN A 38 0.43 -8.57 10.30
C GLN A 38 1.95 -8.45 10.16
N GLY A 39 2.57 -7.63 11.02
CA GLY A 39 4.01 -7.40 11.01
C GLY A 39 4.49 -6.31 10.05
N THR A 40 3.59 -5.64 9.33
CA THR A 40 3.92 -4.44 8.55
C THR A 40 3.77 -3.18 9.39
N GLN A 41 4.85 -2.44 9.57
CA GLN A 41 4.86 -1.16 10.28
C GLN A 41 4.52 0.00 9.33
N PRO A 42 3.84 1.04 9.84
CA PRO A 42 3.65 2.31 9.11
C PRO A 42 4.98 2.90 8.61
N PRO A 43 4.98 3.68 7.52
CA PRO A 43 3.81 4.18 6.79
C PRO A 43 3.28 3.16 5.77
N ILE A 44 1.98 2.84 5.89
CA ILE A 44 1.22 2.09 4.89
C ILE A 44 0.38 3.10 4.13
N LEU A 45 0.64 3.25 2.84
CA LEU A 45 0.06 4.28 1.98
C LEU A 45 -1.33 3.88 1.50
N ALA A 46 -1.50 2.62 1.09
CA ALA A 46 -2.77 2.07 0.64
C ALA A 46 -2.75 0.55 0.67
N ALA A 47 -3.93 -0.06 0.79
CA ALA A 47 -4.17 -1.45 0.42
C ALA A 47 -4.86 -1.48 -0.96
N CYS A 48 -4.38 -2.28 -1.90
CA CYS A 48 -4.83 -2.31 -3.28
C CYS A 48 -5.26 -3.72 -3.69
N THR A 49 -6.41 -3.82 -4.35
CA THR A 49 -6.88 -5.09 -4.93
C THR A 49 -7.44 -4.90 -6.33
N PHE A 50 -7.44 -5.97 -7.13
CA PHE A 50 -8.18 -6.03 -8.39
C PHE A 50 -9.56 -6.69 -8.22
N ASN A 51 -9.83 -7.28 -7.05
CA ASN A 51 -11.07 -7.97 -6.74
C ASN A 51 -12.17 -6.94 -6.40
N LYS A 52 -13.16 -6.81 -7.28
CA LYS A 52 -14.27 -5.85 -7.13
C LYS A 52 -15.36 -6.33 -6.17
N ASP A 53 -15.35 -7.61 -5.83
CA ASP A 53 -16.35 -8.24 -4.98
C ASP A 53 -15.99 -8.12 -3.49
N ILE A 54 -14.75 -7.67 -3.20
CA ILE A 54 -14.38 -7.24 -1.87
C ILE A 54 -15.20 -5.99 -1.54
N GLU A 55 -16.11 -6.12 -0.58
CA GLU A 55 -16.82 -4.97 -0.04
C GLU A 55 -15.80 -3.92 0.41
N ARG A 56 -16.15 -2.64 0.30
CA ARG A 56 -15.35 -1.55 0.88
C ARG A 56 -15.41 -1.63 2.41
N SER A 57 -14.82 -2.67 2.99
CA SER A 57 -14.49 -2.71 4.40
C SER A 57 -13.22 -1.88 4.58
N PHE A 58 -13.34 -0.81 5.38
CA PHE A 58 -12.16 -0.18 5.96
C PHE A 58 -11.53 -1.19 6.91
N HIS A 59 -10.42 -1.83 6.50
CA HIS A 59 -9.62 -2.64 7.41
C HIS A 59 -8.75 -1.69 8.26
N GLY A 60 -9.35 -1.20 9.36
CA GLY A 60 -8.73 -0.23 10.26
C GLY A 60 -8.53 1.13 9.59
N ASN A 61 -7.33 1.71 9.78
CA ASN A 61 -6.97 3.06 9.28
C ASN A 61 -6.38 3.06 7.86
N VAL A 62 -6.33 1.91 7.18
CA VAL A 62 -5.69 1.79 5.85
C VAL A 62 -6.75 1.94 4.77
N GLU A 63 -6.53 2.88 3.86
CA GLU A 63 -7.43 3.10 2.73
C GLU A 63 -7.34 1.96 1.71
N CYS A 64 -8.50 1.38 1.37
CA CYS A 64 -8.63 0.31 0.38
C CYS A 64 -8.98 0.87 -1.00
N LEU A 65 -8.14 0.56 -1.99
CA LEU A 65 -8.23 1.02 -3.37
C LEU A 65 -8.45 -0.16 -4.33
N PHE A 66 -9.28 0.04 -5.35
CA PHE A 66 -9.59 -0.97 -6.34
C PHE A 66 -8.93 -0.59 -7.65
N LEU A 67 -7.95 -1.36 -8.08
CA LEU A 67 -7.22 -1.10 -9.30
C LEU A 67 -7.87 -1.84 -10.49
N PRO A 68 -7.79 -1.27 -11.72
CA PRO A 68 -7.17 0.01 -12.06
C PRO A 68 -8.09 1.24 -11.84
N ARG A 69 -9.31 1.05 -11.32
CA ARG A 69 -10.31 2.13 -11.17
C ARG A 69 -9.77 3.32 -10.37
N ASP A 70 -9.08 3.05 -9.26
CA ASP A 70 -8.64 4.05 -8.30
C ASP A 70 -7.15 4.46 -8.52
N LYS A 71 -6.60 4.24 -9.73
CA LYS A 71 -5.17 4.49 -10.04
C LYS A 71 -4.73 5.93 -9.76
N ASP A 72 -5.55 6.92 -10.10
CA ASP A 72 -5.18 8.33 -9.97
C ASP A 72 -5.14 8.74 -8.49
N LYS A 73 -5.96 8.08 -7.67
CA LYS A 73 -5.95 8.23 -6.22
C LYS A 73 -4.68 7.63 -5.61
N LEU A 74 -4.27 6.45 -6.07
CA LEU A 74 -3.01 5.84 -5.65
C LEU A 74 -1.81 6.75 -5.98
N LEU A 75 -1.75 7.28 -7.21
CA LEU A 75 -0.69 8.20 -7.62
C LEU A 75 -0.64 9.45 -6.73
N LYS A 76 -1.81 10.03 -6.41
CA LYS A 76 -1.89 11.19 -5.51
C LYS A 76 -1.40 10.89 -4.09
N ILE A 77 -1.71 9.71 -3.55
CA ILE A 77 -1.22 9.29 -2.23
C ILE A 77 0.32 9.17 -2.24
N VAL A 78 0.88 8.56 -3.27
CA VAL A 78 2.35 8.42 -3.41
C VAL A 78 3.00 9.81 -3.53
N GLU A 79 2.45 10.69 -4.36
CA GLU A 79 2.95 12.06 -4.52
C GLU A 79 2.92 12.85 -3.20
N LEU A 80 1.85 12.73 -2.41
CA LEU A 80 1.75 13.38 -1.10
C LEU A 80 2.78 12.83 -0.11
N PHE A 81 3.00 11.51 -0.09
CA PHE A 81 4.01 10.89 0.76
C PHE A 81 5.43 11.36 0.40
N MET A 82 5.75 11.45 -0.89
CA MET A 82 7.05 11.94 -1.35
C MET A 82 7.30 13.40 -0.94
N LYS A 83 6.26 14.25 -1.02
CA LYS A 83 6.35 15.66 -0.60
C LYS A 83 6.44 15.86 0.91
N SER A 84 6.16 14.83 1.71
CA SER A 84 6.23 14.88 3.17
C SER A 84 7.55 14.35 3.73
N GLN A 85 8.48 13.88 2.88
CA GLN A 85 9.83 13.45 3.28
C GLN A 85 10.81 14.62 3.29
#